data_AF-A0A2K0VVN8-F1
#
_entry.id   AF-A0A2K0VVN8-F1
#
_cell.length_a   1.000
_cell.length_b   1.000
_cell.length_c   1.000
_cell.angle_alpha   90.00
_cell.angle_beta   90.00
_cell.angle_gamma   90.00
#
_symmetry.space_group_name_H-M   'P 1'
#
loop_
_entity.id
_entity.type
_entity.pdbx_description
1 polymer ?
#
loop_
_entity_poly.entity_id
_entity_poly.type
_entity_poly.pdbx_seq_one_letter_code
_entity_poly.pdbx_strand_id
1 'polypeptide(L)'
;MELRPKIQAACNTDMDAVAFLYEDTIFPPTYMVDLLLLSYNIYCYRDRATGKLCDVQIAEWRVHRESDKPLECEDCLLAPLKIELEAGIGYKDEDASEFEDITSSCNATGYEYTKPAPYATTLSTEWWATMAKSASVTPTDTVS
;
A
#
# COMPACT_ATOMS: atom_id res chain seq x y z
N MET A 1 12.16 4.49 13.67
CA MET A 1 11.35 3.25 13.71
C MET A 1 12.22 2.14 13.16
N GLU A 2 12.73 1.26 14.03
CA GLU A 2 13.87 0.38 13.74
C GLU A 2 13.51 -0.99 13.14
N LEU A 3 12.22 -1.29 12.96
CA LEU A 3 11.79 -2.65 12.59
C LEU A 3 12.05 -2.98 11.11
N ARG A 4 11.69 -2.06 10.20
CA ARG A 4 11.82 -2.28 8.75
C ARG A 4 13.27 -2.58 8.33
N PRO A 5 14.30 -1.82 8.73
CA PRO A 5 15.69 -2.13 8.37
C PRO A 5 16.19 -3.45 8.98
N LYS A 6 15.71 -3.83 10.18
CA LYS A 6 16.05 -5.11 10.81
C LYS A 6 15.50 -6.30 10.03
N ILE A 7 14.27 -6.19 9.54
CA ILE A 7 13.68 -7.22 8.67
C ILE A 7 14.51 -7.34 7.40
N GLN A 8 14.83 -6.24 6.71
CA GLN A 8 15.64 -6.27 5.49
C GLN A 8 17.02 -6.90 5.71
N ALA A 9 17.64 -6.67 6.87
CA ALA A 9 18.94 -7.24 7.19
C ALA A 9 18.87 -8.75 7.50
N ALA A 10 17.82 -9.19 8.19
CA ALA A 10 17.65 -10.59 8.60
C ALA A 10 17.04 -11.49 7.52
N CYS A 11 16.17 -10.93 6.68
CA CYS A 11 15.44 -11.59 5.61
C CYS A 11 15.99 -11.11 4.26
N ASN A 12 17.08 -11.74 3.81
CA ASN A 12 17.88 -11.26 2.68
C ASN A 12 18.10 -12.31 1.58
N THR A 13 17.35 -13.42 1.63
CA THR A 13 17.35 -14.44 0.58
C THR A 13 16.07 -14.36 -0.24
N ASP A 14 16.10 -14.92 -1.46
CA ASP A 14 14.92 -14.95 -2.34
C ASP A 14 13.74 -15.77 -1.74
N MET A 15 14.00 -16.62 -0.75
CA MET A 15 12.98 -17.38 -0.03
C MET A 15 12.36 -16.60 1.12
N ASP A 16 12.97 -15.51 1.56
CA ASP A 16 12.45 -14.63 2.60
C ASP A 16 11.47 -13.61 2.00
N ALA A 17 10.39 -14.10 1.42
CA ALA A 17 9.41 -13.29 0.70
C ALA A 17 7.97 -13.65 1.07
N VAL A 18 7.04 -12.74 0.78
CA VAL A 18 5.61 -12.98 1.00
C VAL A 18 4.96 -13.29 -0.34
N ALA A 19 4.59 -14.55 -0.56
CA ALA A 19 3.99 -15.02 -1.81
C ALA A 19 2.46 -15.07 -1.73
N PHE A 20 1.79 -14.40 -2.67
CA PHE A 20 0.35 -14.44 -2.86
C PHE A 20 0.06 -15.31 -4.08
N LEU A 21 -0.24 -16.57 -3.81
CA LEU A 21 -0.33 -17.63 -4.80
C LEU A 21 -1.50 -17.49 -5.79
N TYR A 22 -2.57 -16.80 -5.40
CA TYR A 22 -3.73 -16.57 -6.29
C TYR A 22 -3.50 -15.47 -7.33
N GLU A 23 -2.57 -14.56 -7.05
CA GLU A 23 -2.27 -13.40 -7.89
C GLU A 23 -0.88 -13.49 -8.53
N ASP A 24 -0.23 -14.66 -8.43
CA ASP A 24 1.15 -14.90 -8.87
C ASP A 24 2.07 -13.72 -8.51
N THR A 25 2.00 -13.25 -7.26
CA THR A 25 2.71 -12.04 -6.83
C THR A 25 3.58 -12.32 -5.63
N ILE A 26 4.80 -11.79 -5.64
CA ILE A 26 5.75 -11.86 -4.53
C ILE A 26 6.11 -10.46 -4.05
N PHE A 27 5.90 -10.27 -2.75
CA PHE A 27 6.22 -9.05 -2.04
C PHE A 27 7.50 -9.22 -1.22
N PRO A 28 8.22 -8.12 -0.95
CA PRO A 28 9.39 -8.14 -0.07
C PRO A 28 9.02 -8.59 1.35
N PRO A 29 10.00 -9.07 2.14
CA PRO A 29 9.76 -9.47 3.53
C PRO A 29 9.22 -8.32 4.41
N THR A 30 9.40 -7.08 3.98
CA THR A 30 8.87 -5.89 4.67
C THR A 30 7.39 -5.63 4.41
N TYR A 31 6.73 -6.39 3.53
CA TYR A 31 5.35 -6.17 3.09
C TYR A 31 4.39 -5.82 4.23
N MET A 32 4.37 -6.64 5.29
CA MET A 32 3.44 -6.44 6.41
C MET A 32 3.72 -5.13 7.16
N VAL A 33 4.99 -4.75 7.33
CA VAL A 33 5.36 -3.49 8.00
C VAL A 33 5.06 -2.29 7.11
N ASP A 34 5.34 -2.41 5.82
CA ASP A 34 5.09 -1.36 4.84
C ASP A 34 3.58 -1.11 4.68
N LEU A 35 2.76 -2.17 4.70
CA LEU A 35 1.30 -2.06 4.68
C LEU A 35 0.77 -1.36 5.95
N LEU A 36 1.29 -1.70 7.14
CA LEU A 36 0.91 -1.02 8.38
C LEU A 36 1.28 0.47 8.36
N LEU A 37 2.44 0.81 7.81
CA LEU A 37 2.85 2.20 7.63
C LEU A 37 1.94 2.95 6.66
N LEU A 38 1.59 2.32 5.53
CA LEU A 38 0.68 2.88 4.56
C LEU A 38 -0.69 3.15 5.20
N SER A 39 -1.25 2.15 5.88
CA SER A 39 -2.51 2.30 6.62
C SER A 39 -2.44 3.42 7.64
N TYR A 40 -1.33 3.54 8.39
CA TYR A 40 -1.15 4.65 9.32
C TYR A 40 -1.17 6.01 8.61
N ASN A 41 -0.44 6.15 7.49
CA ASN A 41 -0.37 7.41 6.75
C ASN A 41 -1.73 7.84 6.17
N ILE A 42 -2.58 6.87 5.80
CA ILE A 42 -3.92 7.12 5.28
C ILE A 42 -4.91 7.44 6.41
N TYR A 43 -5.08 6.53 7.37
CA TYR A 43 -6.11 6.66 8.42
C TYR A 43 -5.79 7.76 9.44
N CYS A 44 -4.51 8.08 9.64
CA CYS A 44 -4.10 9.21 10.49
C CYS A 44 -3.92 10.51 9.70
N TYR A 45 -4.25 10.53 8.40
CA TYR A 45 -4.16 11.73 7.59
C TYR A 45 -5.06 12.83 8.16
N ARG A 46 -4.54 14.05 8.15
CA ARG A 46 -5.26 15.24 8.60
C ARG A 46 -5.46 16.18 7.43
N ASP A 47 -6.70 16.63 7.29
CA ASP A 47 -7.10 17.64 6.32
C ASP A 47 -6.19 18.86 6.43
N ARG A 48 -5.58 19.28 5.32
CA ARG A 48 -4.59 20.37 5.31
C ARG A 48 -5.19 21.71 5.68
N ALA A 49 -6.48 21.93 5.43
CA ALA A 49 -7.14 23.21 5.70
C ALA A 49 -7.58 23.34 7.17
N THR A 50 -8.10 22.25 7.76
CA THR A 50 -8.73 22.26 9.09
C THR A 50 -7.89 21.59 10.18
N GLY A 51 -6.93 20.74 9.80
CA GLY A 51 -6.13 19.92 10.71
C GLY A 51 -6.89 18.78 11.39
N LYS A 52 -8.17 18.58 11.05
CA LYS A 52 -8.99 17.48 11.57
C LYS A 52 -8.56 16.15 10.95
N LEU A 53 -8.79 15.05 11.67
CA LEU A 53 -8.59 13.71 11.12
C LEU A 53 -9.62 13.44 10.03
N CYS A 54 -9.16 12.96 8.89
CA CYS A 54 -10.02 12.80 7.72
C CYS A 54 -11.11 11.74 7.93
N ASP A 55 -10.81 10.63 8.58
CA ASP A 55 -11.83 9.62 8.89
C ASP A 55 -12.98 10.19 9.75
N VAL A 56 -12.65 11.04 10.72
CA VAL A 56 -13.65 11.70 11.57
C VAL A 56 -14.47 12.70 10.75
N GLN A 57 -13.79 13.51 9.94
CA GLN A 57 -14.42 14.53 9.12
C GLN A 57 -15.33 13.94 8.03
N ILE A 58 -14.91 12.86 7.37
CA ILE A 58 -15.73 12.11 6.42
C ILE A 58 -16.96 11.52 7.11
N ALA A 59 -16.81 11.00 8.34
CA ALA A 59 -17.94 10.51 9.12
C ALA A 59 -18.94 11.63 9.47
N GLU A 60 -18.45 12.81 9.86
CA GLU A 60 -19.28 14.01 10.09
C GLU A 60 -20.06 14.40 8.82
N TRP A 61 -19.38 14.41 7.66
CA TRP A 61 -19.95 14.79 6.37
C TRP A 61 -21.08 13.88 5.88
N ARG A 62 -21.12 12.62 6.32
CA ARG A 62 -22.25 11.71 6.05
C ARG A 62 -23.55 12.18 6.70
N VAL A 63 -23.45 12.98 7.76
CA VAL A 63 -24.61 13.55 8.46
C VAL A 63 -24.87 14.96 7.98
N HIS A 64 -23.85 15.82 8.01
CA HIS A 64 -23.95 17.20 7.58
C HIS A 64 -22.60 17.72 7.10
N ARG A 65 -22.61 18.46 5.98
CA ARG A 65 -21.44 19.08 5.41
C ARG A 65 -21.79 20.48 4.93
N GLU A 66 -21.01 21.47 5.37
CA GLU A 66 -21.19 22.88 5.01
C GLU A 66 -20.53 23.26 3.68
N SER A 67 -19.48 22.53 3.29
CA SER A 67 -18.75 22.72 2.02
C SER A 67 -19.64 22.36 0.82
N ASP A 68 -19.63 23.20 -0.21
CA ASP A 68 -20.29 23.00 -1.51
C ASP A 68 -19.38 22.30 -2.53
N LYS A 69 -18.09 22.16 -2.22
CA LYS A 69 -17.11 21.43 -3.03
C LYS A 69 -17.61 20.02 -3.32
N PRO A 70 -17.37 19.40 -4.49
CA PRO A 70 -17.60 17.97 -4.66
C PRO A 70 -16.78 17.17 -3.64
N LEU A 71 -17.35 16.07 -3.12
CA LEU A 71 -16.71 15.27 -2.06
C LEU A 71 -15.39 14.67 -2.54
N GLU A 72 -15.33 14.18 -3.77
CA GLU A 72 -14.12 13.65 -4.44
C GLU A 72 -13.00 14.68 -4.56
N CYS A 73 -13.35 15.97 -4.58
CA CYS A 73 -12.38 17.04 -4.60
C CYS A 73 -11.86 17.41 -3.20
N GLU A 74 -12.41 16.85 -2.12
CA GLU A 74 -11.93 17.15 -0.78
C GLU A 74 -10.54 16.57 -0.52
N ASP A 75 -9.76 17.30 0.26
CA ASP A 75 -8.39 16.89 0.62
C ASP A 75 -8.37 15.53 1.29
N CYS A 76 -9.36 15.28 2.15
CA CYS A 76 -9.56 14.00 2.80
C CYS A 76 -9.85 12.82 1.86
N LEU A 77 -10.19 13.04 0.59
CA LEU A 77 -10.29 11.97 -0.41
C LEU A 77 -9.10 11.95 -1.36
N LEU A 78 -8.64 13.11 -1.83
CA LEU A 78 -7.53 13.17 -2.78
C LEU A 78 -6.18 12.77 -2.16
N ALA A 79 -5.91 13.17 -0.92
CA ALA A 79 -4.60 12.91 -0.31
C ALA A 79 -4.35 11.43 0.01
N PRO A 80 -5.33 10.66 0.54
CA PRO A 80 -5.20 9.21 0.64
C PRO A 80 -4.84 8.52 -0.68
N LEU A 81 -5.53 8.86 -1.78
CA LEU A 81 -5.26 8.28 -3.10
C LEU A 81 -3.82 8.56 -3.56
N LYS A 82 -3.34 9.80 -3.36
CA LYS A 82 -1.93 10.15 -3.60
C LYS A 82 -0.98 9.28 -2.78
N ILE A 83 -1.25 9.12 -1.49
CA ILE A 83 -0.41 8.34 -0.57
C ILE A 83 -0.35 6.86 -0.99
N GLU A 84 -1.47 6.29 -1.42
CA GLU A 84 -1.54 4.92 -1.95
C GLU A 84 -0.70 4.76 -3.21
N LEU A 85 -0.86 5.67 -4.18
CA LEU A 85 -0.11 5.65 -5.43
C LEU A 85 1.40 5.84 -5.20
N GLU A 86 1.80 6.71 -4.27
CA GLU A 86 3.20 6.92 -3.90
C GLU A 86 3.83 5.71 -3.22
N ALA A 87 3.05 4.94 -2.45
CA ALA A 87 3.55 3.79 -1.71
C ALA A 87 3.90 2.60 -2.62
N GLY A 88 3.24 2.48 -3.78
CA GLY A 88 3.56 1.47 -4.79
C GLY A 88 3.08 0.04 -4.49
N ILE A 89 2.64 -0.25 -3.26
CA ILE A 89 2.31 -1.60 -2.80
C ILE A 89 1.20 -2.26 -3.64
N GLY A 90 0.19 -1.48 -4.05
CA GLY A 90 -0.92 -1.94 -4.88
C GLY A 90 -1.10 -1.11 -6.14
N TYR A 91 -0.03 -0.46 -6.62
CA TYR A 91 -0.10 0.50 -7.72
C TYR A 91 -0.65 -0.16 -8.99
N LYS A 92 -1.66 0.46 -9.60
CA LYS A 92 -2.20 0.14 -10.91
C LYS A 92 -2.23 1.38 -11.77
N ASP A 93 -1.91 1.24 -13.05
CA ASP A 93 -1.97 2.36 -14.00
C ASP A 93 -3.42 2.88 -14.18
N GLU A 94 -4.43 2.02 -13.96
CA GLU A 94 -5.85 2.41 -13.98
C GLU A 94 -6.18 3.37 -12.83
N ASP A 95 -5.80 3.03 -11.59
CA ASP A 95 -6.00 3.89 -10.41
C ASP A 95 -5.24 5.22 -10.55
N ALA A 96 -4.04 5.18 -11.14
CA ALA A 96 -3.25 6.37 -11.44
C ALA A 96 -3.95 7.30 -12.46
N SER A 97 -4.55 6.73 -13.51
CA SER A 97 -5.31 7.47 -14.51
C SER A 97 -6.58 8.08 -13.92
N GLU A 98 -7.31 7.32 -13.10
CA GLU A 98 -8.50 7.82 -12.41
C GLU A 98 -8.15 8.98 -11.47
N PHE A 99 -7.05 8.87 -10.75
CA PHE A 99 -6.57 9.96 -9.90
C PHE A 99 -6.21 11.23 -10.68
N GLU A 100 -5.57 11.10 -11.85
CA GLU A 100 -5.28 12.23 -12.73
C GLU A 100 -6.57 12.90 -13.23
N ASP A 101 -7.57 12.12 -13.63
CA ASP A 101 -8.88 12.62 -14.06
C ASP A 101 -9.60 13.39 -12.94
N ILE A 102 -9.63 12.82 -11.73
CA ILE A 102 -10.27 13.48 -10.57
C ILE A 102 -9.53 14.78 -10.24
N THR A 103 -8.21 14.74 -10.08
CA THR A 103 -7.42 15.93 -9.69
C THR A 103 -7.54 17.05 -10.73
N SER A 104 -7.56 16.70 -12.01
CA SER A 104 -7.81 17.62 -13.13
C SER A 104 -9.21 18.23 -13.06
N SER A 105 -10.26 17.41 -12.90
CA SER A 105 -11.65 17.90 -12.81
C SER A 105 -11.88 18.83 -11.61
N CYS A 106 -11.16 18.57 -10.51
CA CYS A 106 -11.19 19.37 -9.30
C CYS A 106 -10.32 20.64 -9.36
N ASN A 107 -9.55 20.86 -10.44
CA ASN A 107 -8.51 21.89 -10.54
C ASN A 107 -7.57 21.87 -9.31
N ALA A 108 -7.28 20.67 -8.80
CA ALA A 108 -6.56 20.47 -7.57
C ALA A 108 -5.04 20.59 -7.81
N THR A 109 -4.32 21.18 -6.86
CA THR A 109 -2.85 21.34 -6.92
C THR A 109 -2.21 20.77 -5.67
N GLY A 110 -0.92 20.42 -5.73
CA GLY A 110 -0.21 19.83 -4.59
C GLY A 110 -0.54 18.35 -4.37
N TYR A 111 -0.96 17.67 -5.44
CA TYR A 111 -1.27 16.24 -5.49
C TYR A 111 -0.35 15.46 -6.44
N GLU A 112 0.67 16.13 -6.97
CA GLU A 112 1.67 15.52 -7.83
C GLU A 112 2.45 14.46 -7.07
N TYR A 113 2.71 13.34 -7.71
CA TYR A 113 3.50 12.26 -7.15
C TYR A 113 4.46 11.67 -8.17
N THR A 114 5.48 10.96 -7.69
CA THR A 114 6.39 10.21 -8.56
C THR A 114 5.95 8.77 -8.64
N LYS A 115 5.79 8.23 -9.85
CA LYS A 115 5.49 6.81 -10.05
C LYS A 115 6.56 5.96 -9.35
N PRO A 116 6.18 5.09 -8.40
CA PRO A 116 7.14 4.27 -7.69
C PRO A 116 7.71 3.18 -8.59
N ALA A 117 8.89 2.65 -8.20
CA ALA A 117 9.37 1.41 -8.77
C ALA A 117 8.39 0.26 -8.40
N PRO A 118 8.31 -0.81 -9.21
CA PRO A 118 7.47 -1.97 -8.87
C PRO A 118 7.81 -2.50 -7.48
N TYR A 119 6.81 -2.54 -6.60
CA TYR A 119 6.98 -3.00 -5.22
C TYR A 119 6.99 -4.53 -5.10
N ALA A 120 6.31 -5.20 -6.02
CA ALA A 120 6.19 -6.64 -6.07
C ALA A 120 6.70 -7.19 -7.42
N THR A 121 7.07 -8.47 -7.43
CA THR A 121 7.48 -9.20 -8.64
C THR A 121 6.49 -10.32 -8.95
N THR A 122 6.40 -10.70 -10.22
CA THR A 122 5.57 -11.83 -10.63
C THR A 122 6.23 -13.15 -10.23
N LEU A 123 5.44 -14.03 -9.63
CA LEU A 123 5.82 -15.39 -9.26
C LEU A 123 5.99 -16.23 -10.52
N SER A 124 7.20 -16.76 -10.74
CA SER A 124 7.50 -17.64 -11.87
C SER A 124 7.14 -19.10 -11.58
N THR A 125 6.96 -19.89 -12.63
CA THR A 125 6.79 -21.35 -12.54
C THR A 125 7.99 -22.06 -11.88
N GLU A 126 9.20 -21.49 -11.97
CA GLU A 126 10.40 -22.01 -11.32
C GLU A 126 10.37 -21.81 -9.80
N TRP A 127 9.86 -20.66 -9.36
CA TRP A 127 9.65 -20.35 -7.95
C TRP A 127 8.58 -21.24 -7.34
N TRP A 128 7.49 -21.50 -8.06
CA TRP A 128 6.48 -22.49 -7.69
C TRP A 128 7.07 -23.89 -7.44
N ALA A 129 7.90 -24.39 -8.36
CA ALA A 129 8.55 -25.69 -8.22
C ALA A 129 9.48 -25.75 -6.99
N THR A 130 10.17 -24.65 -6.70
CA THR A 130 11.06 -24.52 -5.54
C THR A 130 10.28 -24.52 -4.23
N MET A 131 9.19 -23.75 -4.14
CA MET A 131 8.33 -23.71 -2.94
C MET A 131 7.67 -25.07 -2.67
N ALA A 132 7.14 -25.73 -3.70
CA ALA A 132 6.52 -27.05 -3.56
C ALA A 132 7.50 -28.11 -3.03
N LYS A 133 8.76 -28.05 -3.49
CA LYS A 133 9.82 -28.95 -3.04
C LYS A 133 10.22 -28.71 -1.58
N SER A 134 10.29 -27.44 -1.16
CA SER A 134 10.58 -27.05 0.23
C SER A 134 9.48 -27.45 1.20
N ALA A 135 8.20 -27.30 0.81
CA ALA A 135 7.05 -27.73 1.63
C ALA A 135 6.96 -29.25 1.81
N SER A 136 7.60 -30.02 0.91
CA SER A 136 7.63 -31.48 0.97
C SER A 136 8.69 -32.04 1.93
N VAL A 137 9.58 -31.20 2.46
CA VAL A 137 10.57 -31.62 3.46
C VAL A 137 9.86 -31.87 4.78
N THR A 138 9.66 -33.14 5.12
CA THR A 138 9.10 -33.55 6.41
C THR A 138 10.07 -33.14 7.52
N PRO A 139 9.62 -32.47 8.61
CA PRO A 139 10.51 -32.17 9.72
C PRO A 139 11.10 -33.49 10.25
N THR A 140 12.42 -33.61 10.19
CA THR A 140 13.12 -34.75 10.77
C THR A 140 13.21 -34.47 12.27
N ASP A 141 12.28 -35.03 13.04
CA ASP A 141 12.39 -35.07 14.50
C ASP A 141 13.72 -35.73 14.86
N THR A 142 14.71 -34.92 15.22
CA THR A 142 15.94 -35.39 15.84
C THR A 142 16.06 -34.70 17.18
N VAL A 143 15.28 -35.19 18.14
CA VAL A 143 15.55 -34.99 19.57
C VAL A 143 16.65 -35.98 19.92
N SER A 144 17.80 -35.48 20.38
CA SER A 144 18.82 -36.27 21.08
C SER A 144 19.27 -35.54 22.33
#